data_AF-A0A225VRJ1-F1
#
_entry.id   AF-A0A225VRJ1-F1
#
_cell.length_a   1.000
_cell.length_b   1.000
_cell.length_c   1.000
_cell.angle_alpha   90.00
_cell.angle_beta   90.00
_cell.angle_gamma   90.00
#
_symmetry.space_group_name_H-M   'P 1'
#
loop_
_entity.id
_entity.type
_entity.pdbx_description
1 polymer ?
#
loop_
_entity_poly.entity_id
_entity_poly.type
_entity_poly.pdbx_seq_one_letter_code
_entity_poly.pdbx_strand_id
1 'polypeptide(L)' 'MAENFGFIPDGWTRKTERCLAVYGCYETKAGPQYALLSPEPVMDAPDDYLNADGQLAVTKLFL' A
#
# COMPACT_ATOMS: atom_id res chain seq x y z
N MET A 1 16.44 -2.76 -12.07
CA MET A 1 15.34 -3.17 -11.19
C MET A 1 15.73 -4.50 -10.57
N ALA A 2 15.66 -4.66 -9.24
CA ALA A 2 15.90 -5.98 -8.66
C ALA A 2 14.82 -6.92 -9.18
N GLU A 3 15.21 -8.03 -9.80
CA GLU A 3 14.30 -8.88 -10.60
C GLU A 3 13.14 -9.47 -9.79
N ASN A 4 13.23 -9.42 -8.45
CA ASN A 4 12.23 -9.93 -7.51
C ASN A 4 11.71 -8.86 -6.54
N PHE A 5 11.79 -7.56 -6.88
CA PHE A 5 11.20 -6.50 -6.07
C PHE A 5 9.80 -6.15 -6.59
N GLY A 6 8.80 -6.21 -5.72
CA GLY A 6 7.42 -5.83 -6.00
C GLY A 6 6.80 -5.09 -4.83
N PHE A 7 5.55 -4.66 -4.97
CA PHE A 7 4.83 -3.98 -3.89
C PHE A 7 3.47 -4.61 -3.63
N ILE A 8 3.06 -4.57 -2.37
CA ILE A 8 1.77 -5.08 -1.90
C ILE A 8 1.06 -3.93 -1.18
N PRO A 9 0.02 -3.35 -1.79
CA PRO A 9 -0.88 -2.44 -1.09
C PRO A 9 -1.87 -3.23 -0.22
N ASP A 10 -2.03 -2.82 1.03
CA ASP A 10 -2.95 -3.43 2.00
C ASP A 10 -3.81 -2.36 2.66
N GLY A 11 -5.13 -2.42 2.42
CA GLY A 11 -6.09 -1.47 2.95
C GLY A 11 -6.85 -2.05 4.14
N TRP A 12 -6.91 -1.31 5.25
CA TRP A 12 -7.74 -1.68 6.41
C TRP A 12 -8.46 -0.49 7.00
N THR A 13 -9.44 -0.75 7.88
CA THR A 13 -10.14 0.31 8.63
C THR A 13 -9.76 0.26 10.11
N ARG A 14 -9.21 1.36 10.63
CA ARG A 14 -8.90 1.52 12.05
C ARG A 14 -9.99 2.39 12.70
N LYS A 15 -10.90 1.76 13.43
CA LYS A 15 -12.09 2.40 14.05
C LYS A 15 -13.01 3.04 12.99
N THR A 16 -12.71 4.26 12.58
CA THR A 16 -13.47 5.06 11.60
C THR A 16 -12.58 5.60 10.47
N GLU A 17 -11.26 5.39 10.57
CA GLU A 17 -10.29 5.87 9.60
C GLU A 17 -9.95 4.73 8.65
N ARG A 18 -10.07 4.96 7.34
CA ARG A 18 -9.45 4.07 6.35
C ARG A 18 -7.95 4.29 6.38
N CYS A 19 -7.17 3.23 6.27
CA CYS A 19 -5.72 3.26 6.25
C CYS A 19 -5.24 2.43 5.06
N LEU A 20 -4.19 2.90 4.38
CA LEU A 20 -3.51 2.14 3.35
C LEU A 20 -2.05 1.98 3.77
N ALA A 21 -1.58 0.74 3.80
CA ALA A 21 -0.16 0.44 3.86
C ALA A 21 0.35 0.00 2.50
N VAL A 22 1.58 0.41 2.18
CA VAL A 22 2.33 -0.14 1.06
C VAL A 22 3.53 -0.90 1.58
N TYR A 23 3.63 -2.17 1.24
CA TYR A 23 4.77 -3.02 1.55
C TYR A 23 5.64 -3.22 0.31
N GLY A 24 6.95 -3.16 0.47
CA GLY A 24 7.91 -3.66 -0.51
C GLY A 24 8.15 -5.15 -0.26
N CYS A 25 7.95 -5.98 -1.29
CA CYS A 25 8.24 -7.40 -1.28
C CYS A 25 9.54 -7.64 -2.06
N TYR A 26 10.51 -8.31 -1.45
CA TYR A 26 11.73 -8.71 -2.15
C TYR A 26 12.34 -10.00 -1.66
N GLU A 27 12.93 -10.75 -2.58
CA GLU A 27 13.68 -11.96 -2.26
C GLU A 27 15.06 -11.62 -1.70
N THR A 28 15.43 -12.28 -0.60
CA THR A 28 16.78 -12.26 -0.03
C THR A 28 17.31 -13.68 0.09
N LYS A 29 18.60 -13.83 0.41
CA LYS A 29 19.17 -15.16 0.73
C LYS A 29 18.49 -15.85 1.93
N ALA A 30 17.79 -15.09 2.76
CA ALA A 30 17.03 -15.59 3.90
C ALA A 30 15.54 -15.87 3.57
N GLY A 31 15.12 -15.67 2.32
CA GLY A 31 13.73 -15.79 1.87
C GLY A 31 13.06 -14.43 1.60
N PRO A 32 11.75 -14.43 1.31
CA PRO A 32 10.98 -13.23 1.01
C PRO A 32 10.90 -12.30 2.22
N GLN A 33 11.14 -11.02 1.99
CA GLN A 33 11.03 -9.95 2.96
C GLN A 33 9.91 -9.00 2.57
N TYR A 34 9.18 -8.52 3.57
CA TYR A 34 8.06 -7.59 3.41
C TYR A 34 8.31 -6.37 4.29
N ALA A 35 8.89 -5.31 3.71
CA ALA A 35 9.18 -4.07 4.43
C ALA A 35 8.01 -3.10 4.28
N LEU A 36 7.46 -2.59 5.38
CA LEU A 36 6.47 -1.51 5.33
C LEU A 36 7.16 -0.23 4.83
N LEU A 37 6.69 0.31 3.71
CA LEU A 37 7.25 1.51 3.08
C LEU A 37 6.51 2.79 3.47
N SER A 38 5.18 2.74 3.55
CA SER A 38 4.34 3.87 3.98
C SER A 38 3.06 3.37 4.63
N PRO A 39 2.74 3.78 5.87
CA PRO A 39 1.39 3.74 6.42
C PRO A 39 0.75 5.13 6.30
N GLU A 40 -0.19 5.31 5.36
CA GLU A 40 -0.89 6.58 5.19
C GLU A 40 -2.33 6.46 5.70
N PRO A 41 -2.74 7.33 6.66
CA PRO A 41 -4.15 7.49 6.97
C PRO A 41 -4.84 8.13 5.78
N VAL A 42 -5.95 7.52 5.39
CA VAL A 42 -6.73 7.91 4.23
C VAL A 42 -7.79 8.91 4.68
N MET A 43 -7.77 10.13 4.12
CA MET A 43 -8.88 11.07 4.33
C MET A 43 -10.10 10.61 3.53
N ASP A 44 -11.15 10.20 4.23
CA ASP A 44 -12.44 9.78 3.64
C ASP A 44 -13.41 10.98 3.64
N ALA A 45 -13.07 12.02 2.88
CA ALA A 45 -13.97 13.16 2.65
C ALA A 45 -14.92 12.85 1.47
N PRO A 46 -16.17 13.38 1.46
CA PRO A 46 -17.22 12.95 0.54
C PRO A 46 -17.04 13.28 -0.96
N ASP A 47 -15.85 13.73 -1.39
CA ASP A 47 -15.46 13.92 -2.80
C ASP A 47 -13.98 13.57 -3.01
N ASP A 48 -13.38 12.80 -2.09
CA ASP A 48 -11.95 12.58 -2.05
C ASP A 48 -11.55 11.34 -2.86
N TYR A 49 -10.92 11.58 -4.02
CA TYR A 49 -10.26 10.54 -4.80
C TYR A 49 -9.08 9.89 -4.05
N LEU A 50 -8.69 10.46 -2.90
CA LEU A 50 -7.67 9.92 -2.00
C LEU A 50 -8.23 8.93 -0.96
N ASN A 51 -9.50 8.49 -1.07
CA ASN A 51 -10.01 7.32 -0.34
C ASN A 51 -9.13 6.07 -0.60
N ALA A 52 -9.08 5.11 0.34
CA ALA A 52 -8.23 3.93 0.30
C ALA A 52 -8.42 3.10 -0.97
N ASP A 53 -9.64 3.03 -1.50
CA ASP A 53 -9.92 2.37 -2.78
C ASP A 53 -9.34 3.15 -3.97
N GLY A 54 -9.43 4.48 -3.94
CA GLY A 54 -8.83 5.37 -4.93
C GLY A 54 -7.30 5.37 -4.87
N GLN A 55 -6.71 5.44 -3.68
CA GLN A 55 -5.27 5.28 -3.49
C GLN A 55 -4.79 3.91 -3.90
N LEU A 56 -5.51 2.83 -3.55
CA LEU A 56 -5.20 1.48 -4.02
C LEU A 56 -5.23 1.40 -5.55
N ALA A 57 -6.25 1.98 -6.20
CA ALA A 57 -6.37 2.00 -7.65
C ALA A 57 -5.23 2.79 -8.31
N VAL A 58 -4.88 3.96 -7.76
CA VAL A 58 -3.76 4.78 -8.24
C VAL A 58 -2.42 4.08 -8.01
N THR A 59 -2.18 3.49 -6.85
CA THR A 59 -0.95 2.72 -6.57
C THR A 59 -0.80 1.55 -7.53
N LYS A 60 -1.88 0.84 -7.87
CA LYS A 60 -1.85 -0.23 -8.87
C LYS A 60 -1.46 0.24 -10.28
N LEU A 61 -1.62 1.52 -10.62
CA LEU A 61 -1.17 2.06 -11.91
C LEU A 61 0.34 2.28 -11.99
N PHE A 62 1.04 2.34 -10.85
CA PHE A 62 2.49 2.51 -10.77
C PHE A 62 3.24 1.20 -10.50
N LEU A 63 2.53 0.06 -10.49
CA LEU A 63 3.03 -1.30 -10.31
C LEU A 63 2.94 -2.10 -11.61
#